data_AF-A0ABD2MZR9-F1
#
_entry.id   AF-A0ABD2MZR9-F1
#
_cell.length_a   1.000
_cell.length_b   1.000
_cell.length_c   1.000
_cell.angle_alpha   90.00
_cell.angle_beta   90.00
_cell.angle_gamma   90.00
#
_symmetry.space_group_name_H-M   'P 1'
#
loop_
_entity.id
_entity.type
_entity.pdbx_description
1 polymer ?
#
loop_
_entity_poly.entity_id
_entity_poly.type
_entity_poly.pdbx_seq_one_letter_code
_entity_poly.pdbx_strand_id
1 'polypeptide(L)'
;MPAKCLTCTNPITPWINDSITYTVCQEVFHAKCVELNALDLDFLELSENAWKSQGLEASHSAIEVRVTALVDEVKSLDVPTSSAISNATPEILERVKRSHNILINGIVASEDRLNDDMILEHCVDHITPTSSTYAIETFPFGSNFWRMTFSNPHIVNKILRNKKSLLGHPEFRKVKVYDDMTPQQTETSKNLRNELKLRQEQEEASITTRYVKGVPEMVKTSSSSKN
;
A
#
# COMPACT_ATOMS: atom_id res chain seq x y z
N MET A 1 -13.04 6.67 43.37
CA MET A 1 -13.73 7.98 43.33
C MET A 1 -14.90 7.85 42.36
N PRO A 2 -16.10 8.36 42.67
CA PRO A 2 -17.22 8.33 41.72
C PRO A 2 -16.85 9.14 40.47
N ALA A 3 -17.23 8.63 39.29
CA ALA A 3 -17.08 9.37 38.04
C ALA A 3 -17.93 10.65 38.10
N LYS A 4 -17.57 11.67 37.32
CA LYS A 4 -18.35 12.91 37.22
C LYS A 4 -18.86 13.06 35.81
N CYS A 5 -20.11 13.49 35.66
CA CYS A 5 -20.65 13.84 34.37
C CYS A 5 -19.89 15.03 33.79
N LEU A 6 -19.40 14.93 32.55
CA LEU A 6 -18.62 16.00 31.93
C LEU A 6 -19.42 17.30 31.75
N THR A 7 -20.73 17.19 31.49
CA THR A 7 -21.61 18.33 31.23
C THR A 7 -22.00 19.08 32.51
N CYS A 8 -22.39 18.37 33.57
CA CYS A 8 -22.94 19.00 34.79
C CYS A 8 -22.04 18.85 36.01
N THR A 9 -20.91 18.14 35.91
CA THR A 9 -19.93 17.86 36.98
C THR A 9 -20.44 17.07 38.19
N ASN A 10 -21.73 16.75 38.21
CA ASN A 10 -22.35 15.94 39.27
C ASN A 10 -21.82 14.50 39.25
N PRO A 11 -21.72 13.85 40.43
CA PRO A 11 -21.32 12.46 40.52
C PRO A 11 -22.28 11.58 39.71
N ILE A 12 -21.72 10.67 38.93
CA ILE A 12 -22.45 9.65 38.18
C ILE A 12 -21.84 8.29 38.47
N THR A 13 -22.69 7.28 38.62
CA THR A 13 -22.23 5.90 38.72
C THR A 13 -22.27 5.32 37.32
N PRO A 14 -21.12 4.99 36.72
CA PRO A 14 -21.09 4.39 35.38
C PRO A 14 -21.92 3.10 35.37
N TRP A 15 -22.56 2.82 34.23
CA TRP A 15 -23.29 1.57 33.99
C TRP A 15 -24.57 1.38 34.83
N ILE A 16 -25.09 2.46 35.43
CA ILE A 16 -26.42 2.50 36.06
C ILE A 16 -27.36 3.30 35.15
N ASN A 17 -28.65 2.93 35.17
CA ASN A 17 -29.75 3.62 34.44
C ASN A 17 -29.54 5.14 34.46
N ASP A 18 -29.56 5.76 33.27
CA ASP A 18 -29.29 7.17 32.98
C ASP A 18 -27.82 7.60 32.81
N SER A 19 -26.85 6.67 32.73
CA SER A 19 -25.44 6.99 32.39
C SER A 19 -25.02 6.47 31.02
N ILE A 20 -24.15 7.24 30.34
CA ILE A 20 -23.60 6.90 29.02
C ILE A 20 -22.10 7.09 29.08
N THR A 21 -21.34 6.13 28.57
CA THR A 21 -19.89 6.21 28.48
C THR A 21 -19.46 6.22 27.03
N TYR A 22 -18.72 7.26 26.63
CA TYR A 22 -18.20 7.34 25.28
C TYR A 22 -16.99 6.41 25.13
N THR A 23 -17.04 5.50 24.17
CA THR A 23 -16.05 4.39 24.05
C THR A 23 -14.65 4.87 23.68
N VAL A 24 -14.52 6.02 23.00
CA VAL A 24 -13.22 6.52 22.50
C VAL A 24 -12.44 7.29 23.57
N CYS A 25 -13.11 8.12 24.39
CA CYS A 25 -12.44 8.92 25.43
C CYS A 25 -12.74 8.46 26.86
N GLN A 26 -13.59 7.45 27.04
CA GLN A 26 -14.04 6.91 28.34
C GLN A 26 -14.72 7.95 29.25
N GLU A 27 -15.19 9.06 28.69
CA GLU A 27 -15.94 10.07 29.45
C GLU A 27 -17.37 9.62 29.70
N VAL A 28 -17.93 10.05 30.84
CA VAL A 28 -19.24 9.62 31.32
C VAL A 28 -20.20 10.81 31.35
N PHE A 29 -21.43 10.59 30.90
CA PHE A 29 -22.48 11.59 30.81
C PHE A 29 -23.77 11.07 31.41
N HIS A 30 -24.60 11.96 31.96
CA HIS A 30 -26.00 11.62 32.18
C HIS A 30 -26.72 11.63 30.83
N ALA A 31 -27.56 10.64 30.54
CA ALA A 31 -28.39 10.60 29.33
C ALA A 31 -29.19 11.92 29.16
N LYS A 32 -29.74 12.44 30.27
CA LYS A 32 -30.46 13.72 30.32
C LYS A 32 -29.60 14.94 30.00
N CYS A 33 -28.30 14.90 30.31
CA CYS A 33 -27.40 16.03 30.06
C CYS A 33 -26.93 16.12 28.60
N VAL A 34 -27.17 15.07 27.81
CA VAL A 34 -26.84 15.02 26.38
C VAL A 34 -28.12 15.09 25.53
N GLU A 35 -29.26 15.38 26.17
CA GLU A 35 -30.58 15.53 25.52
C GLU A 35 -31.00 14.33 24.66
N LEU A 36 -30.52 13.13 25.01
CA LEU A 36 -30.90 11.93 24.27
C LEU A 36 -32.34 11.55 24.59
N ASN A 37 -33.11 11.34 23.53
CA ASN A 37 -34.49 10.89 23.64
C ASN A 37 -34.55 9.35 23.70
N ALA A 38 -35.76 8.80 23.92
CA ALA A 38 -35.95 7.36 24.03
C ALA A 38 -35.52 6.59 22.77
N LEU A 39 -35.71 7.16 21.57
CA LEU A 39 -35.29 6.54 20.31
C LEU A 39 -33.76 6.47 20.21
N ASP A 40 -33.06 7.49 20.69
CA ASP A 40 -31.58 7.51 20.70
C ASP A 40 -31.03 6.44 21.65
N LEU A 41 -31.68 6.25 22.81
CA LEU A 41 -31.32 5.21 23.77
C LEU A 41 -31.57 3.80 23.21
N ASP A 42 -32.72 3.57 22.57
CA ASP A 42 -33.03 2.31 21.91
C ASP A 42 -32.03 2.01 20.77
N PHE A 43 -31.64 3.02 20.00
CA PHE A 43 -30.63 2.89 18.94
C PHE A 43 -29.25 2.52 19.51
N LEU A 44 -28.83 3.18 20.60
CA LEU A 44 -27.57 2.87 21.26
C LEU A 44 -27.56 1.42 21.79
N GLU A 45 -28.64 0.96 22.43
CA GLU A 45 -28.77 -0.41 22.93
C GLU A 45 -28.74 -1.43 21.78
N LEU A 46 -29.41 -1.15 20.67
CA LEU A 46 -29.33 -1.97 19.45
C LEU A 46 -27.91 -1.98 18.85
N SER A 47 -27.20 -0.85 18.83
CA SER A 47 -25.85 -0.76 18.30
C SER A 47 -24.82 -1.48 19.18
N GLU A 48 -24.96 -1.41 20.51
CA GLU A 48 -24.09 -2.08 21.45
C GLU A 48 -24.29 -3.60 21.37
N ASN A 49 -25.54 -4.04 21.22
CA ASN A 49 -25.86 -5.44 20.98
C ASN A 49 -25.40 -5.92 19.59
N ALA A 50 -25.42 -5.07 18.57
CA ALA A 50 -24.88 -5.39 17.23
C ALA A 50 -23.34 -5.51 17.22
N TRP A 51 -22.64 -4.74 18.05
CA TRP A 51 -21.19 -4.85 18.21
C TRP A 51 -20.78 -6.04 19.08
N LYS A 52 -21.62 -6.43 20.05
CA LYS A 52 -21.44 -7.63 20.87
C LYS A 52 -21.92 -8.92 20.16
N SER A 53 -22.82 -8.83 19.19
CA SER A 53 -23.39 -10.00 18.50
C SER A 53 -22.41 -10.56 17.46
N GLN A 54 -21.68 -11.60 17.90
CA GLN A 54 -21.54 -12.87 17.19
C GLN A 54 -21.19 -12.79 15.70
N GLY A 55 -19.91 -12.61 15.43
CA GLY A 55 -19.31 -12.85 14.13
C GLY A 55 -17.83 -12.53 14.12
N LEU A 56 -17.45 -11.43 14.79
CA LEU A 56 -16.07 -10.98 14.84
C LEU A 56 -15.20 -11.83 15.76
N GLU A 57 -15.63 -12.18 16.98
CA GLU A 57 -14.79 -12.94 17.92
C GLU A 57 -14.51 -14.38 17.42
N ALA A 58 -15.54 -15.05 16.89
CA ALA A 58 -15.38 -16.37 16.27
C ALA A 58 -14.46 -16.30 15.04
N SER A 59 -14.57 -15.23 14.24
CA SER A 59 -13.68 -15.02 13.09
C SER A 59 -12.25 -14.70 13.52
N HIS A 60 -12.07 -13.91 14.58
CA HIS A 60 -10.76 -13.56 15.12
C HIS A 60 -10.05 -14.79 15.68
N SER A 61 -10.76 -15.59 16.48
CA SER A 61 -10.26 -16.87 16.99
C SER A 61 -9.92 -17.85 15.85
N ALA A 62 -10.78 -17.96 14.83
CA ALA A 62 -10.50 -18.80 13.66
C ALA A 62 -9.29 -18.32 12.84
N ILE A 63 -9.09 -17.01 12.73
CA ILE A 63 -7.91 -16.43 12.07
C ILE A 63 -6.65 -16.70 12.88
N GLU A 64 -6.68 -16.52 14.20
CA GLU A 64 -5.55 -16.80 15.09
C GLU A 64 -5.13 -18.27 14.98
N VAL A 65 -6.07 -19.22 15.04
CA VAL A 65 -5.79 -20.65 14.86
C VAL A 65 -5.13 -20.93 13.51
N ARG A 66 -5.60 -20.30 12.43
CA ARG A 66 -5.00 -20.47 11.09
C ARG A 66 -3.61 -19.86 10.99
N VAL A 67 -3.37 -18.73 11.63
CA VAL A 67 -2.03 -18.11 11.70
C VAL A 67 -1.07 -19.01 12.46
N THR A 68 -1.48 -19.56 13.60
CA THR A 68 -0.64 -20.50 14.38
C THR A 68 -0.32 -21.74 13.57
N ALA A 69 -1.31 -22.35 12.91
CA ALA A 69 -1.08 -23.53 12.08
C ALA A 69 -0.10 -23.28 10.94
N LEU A 70 -0.20 -22.14 10.25
CA LEU A 70 0.74 -21.76 9.19
C LEU A 70 2.15 -21.49 9.72
N VAL A 71 2.27 -20.88 10.91
CA VAL A 71 3.57 -20.64 11.55
C VAL A 71 4.26 -21.97 11.88
N ASP A 72 3.52 -22.95 12.39
CA ASP A 72 4.07 -24.26 12.73
C ASP A 72 4.41 -25.08 11.47
N GLU A 73 3.61 -24.98 10.42
CA GLU A 73 3.91 -25.57 9.12
C GLU A 73 5.22 -25.00 8.54
N VAL A 74 5.40 -23.67 8.60
CA VAL A 74 6.64 -23.01 8.15
C VAL A 74 7.85 -23.43 8.97
N LYS A 75 7.71 -23.64 10.29
CA LYS A 75 8.80 -24.12 11.15
C LYS A 75 9.17 -25.58 10.88
N SER A 76 8.20 -26.40 10.47
CA SER A 76 8.41 -27.82 10.15
C SER A 76 9.09 -28.05 8.80
N LEU A 77 9.09 -27.03 7.94
CA LEU A 77 9.87 -27.03 6.71
C LEU A 77 11.34 -26.80 7.06
N ASP A 78 12.07 -27.89 7.31
CA ASP A 78 13.53 -27.92 7.35
C ASP A 78 14.07 -27.51 5.97
N VAL A 79 14.18 -26.20 5.75
CA VAL A 79 14.85 -25.66 4.56
C VAL A 79 16.35 -25.80 4.81
N PRO A 80 17.10 -26.58 4.00
CA PRO A 80 18.55 -26.58 4.10
C PRO A 80 19.02 -25.16 3.77
N THR A 81 19.48 -24.45 4.80
CA THR A 81 19.98 -23.08 4.68
C THR A 81 21.30 -23.08 3.90
N SER A 82 21.21 -23.20 2.58
CA SER A 82 22.28 -22.85 1.66
C SER A 82 22.62 -21.38 1.88
N SER A 83 23.91 -21.02 1.83
CA SER A 83 24.41 -19.64 1.93
C SER A 83 23.80 -18.70 0.87
N ALA A 84 23.14 -19.23 -0.17
CA ALA A 84 22.34 -18.45 -1.10
C ALA A 84 21.07 -17.86 -0.48
N ILE A 85 20.48 -18.51 0.55
CA ILE A 85 19.24 -18.08 1.21
C ILE A 85 19.49 -16.92 2.18
N SER A 86 20.66 -16.87 2.83
CA SER A 86 20.99 -15.80 3.80
C SER A 86 21.10 -14.41 3.15
N ASN A 87 21.47 -14.35 1.87
CA ASN A 87 21.50 -13.10 1.09
C ASN A 87 20.17 -12.81 0.39
N ALA A 88 19.30 -13.82 0.20
CA ALA A 88 18.01 -13.65 -0.44
C ALA A 88 16.99 -12.95 0.47
N THR A 89 17.03 -13.16 1.78
CA THR A 89 16.07 -12.58 2.72
C THR A 89 16.12 -11.04 2.80
N PRO A 90 17.29 -10.39 2.91
CA PRO A 90 17.38 -8.92 2.88
C PRO A 90 16.88 -8.32 1.56
N GLU A 91 17.26 -8.94 0.44
CA GLU A 91 16.87 -8.50 -0.90
C GLU A 91 15.35 -8.61 -1.12
N ILE A 92 14.75 -9.74 -0.70
CA ILE A 92 13.30 -9.94 -0.80
C ILE A 92 12.57 -8.88 0.05
N LEU A 93 13.04 -8.63 1.28
CA LEU A 93 12.44 -7.63 2.15
C LEU A 93 12.54 -6.23 1.53
N GLU A 94 13.70 -5.88 0.97
CA GLU A 94 13.90 -4.61 0.30
C GLU A 94 13.01 -4.46 -0.94
N ARG A 95 12.88 -5.53 -1.74
CA ARG A 95 12.00 -5.56 -2.90
C ARG A 95 10.53 -5.34 -2.51
N VAL A 96 10.07 -5.93 -1.42
CA VAL A 96 8.70 -5.71 -0.91
C VAL A 96 8.51 -4.25 -0.52
N LYS A 97 9.46 -3.68 0.24
CA LYS A 97 9.40 -2.26 0.63
C LYS A 97 9.36 -1.34 -0.59
N ARG A 98 10.29 -1.54 -1.54
CA ARG A 98 10.39 -0.70 -2.75
C ARG A 98 9.25 -0.90 -3.74
N SER A 99 8.50 -2.02 -3.67
CA SER A 99 7.31 -2.24 -4.51
C SER A 99 6.19 -1.22 -4.27
N HIS A 100 6.26 -0.48 -3.16
CA HIS A 100 5.34 0.60 -2.81
C HIS A 100 5.78 1.95 -3.38
N ASN A 101 6.92 2.01 -4.08
CA ASN A 101 7.53 3.25 -4.51
C ASN A 101 7.53 3.40 -6.03
N ILE A 102 7.46 4.65 -6.48
CA ILE A 102 7.86 5.06 -7.83
C ILE A 102 8.93 6.13 -7.74
N LEU A 103 9.72 6.23 -8.81
CA LEU A 103 10.66 7.32 -9.00
C LEU A 103 10.20 8.21 -10.16
N ILE A 104 10.07 9.52 -9.92
CA ILE A 104 9.66 10.50 -10.91
C ILE A 104 10.84 11.41 -11.22
N ASN A 105 11.17 11.55 -12.50
CA ASN A 105 12.23 12.44 -13.00
C ASN A 105 11.64 13.52 -13.90
N GLY A 106 12.20 14.71 -13.84
CA GLY A 106 11.83 15.85 -14.70
C GLY A 106 10.94 16.89 -14.03
N ILE A 107 10.72 16.76 -12.72
CA ILE A 107 10.11 17.79 -11.87
C ILE A 107 11.24 18.41 -11.06
N VAL A 108 11.47 19.70 -11.26
CA VAL A 108 12.52 20.46 -10.56
C VAL A 108 12.01 20.79 -9.17
N ALA A 109 12.79 20.46 -8.15
CA ALA A 109 12.46 20.82 -6.79
C ALA A 109 12.47 22.34 -6.61
N SER A 110 11.44 22.87 -5.98
CA SER A 110 11.37 24.28 -5.60
C SER A 110 11.71 24.46 -4.12
N GLU A 111 11.80 25.72 -3.67
CA GLU A 111 11.96 26.01 -2.23
C GLU A 111 10.67 25.69 -1.44
N ASP A 112 9.53 25.62 -2.12
CA ASP A 112 8.23 25.31 -1.53
C ASP A 112 7.87 23.83 -1.74
N ARG A 113 8.10 23.04 -0.69
CA ARG A 113 7.78 21.61 -0.70
C ARG A 113 6.30 21.33 -0.91
N LEU A 114 5.39 22.18 -0.42
CA LEU A 114 3.96 21.95 -0.59
C LEU A 114 3.57 22.05 -2.07
N ASN A 115 4.15 23.00 -2.77
CA ASN A 115 3.96 23.15 -4.21
C ASN A 115 4.54 21.95 -4.99
N ASP A 116 5.71 21.46 -4.60
CA ASP A 116 6.31 20.27 -5.22
C ASP A 116 5.42 19.02 -5.05
N ASP A 117 4.88 18.82 -3.85
CA ASP A 117 3.97 17.71 -3.54
C ASP A 117 2.68 17.80 -4.37
N MET A 118 2.10 18.99 -4.49
CA MET A 118 0.93 19.22 -5.35
C MET A 118 1.21 18.92 -6.83
N ILE A 119 2.39 19.30 -7.34
CA ILE A 119 2.78 19.01 -8.74
C ILE A 119 2.95 17.49 -8.94
N LEU A 120 3.55 16.81 -7.97
CA LEU A 120 3.73 15.35 -8.00
C LEU A 120 2.39 14.61 -7.98
N GLU A 121 1.47 15.02 -7.10
CA GLU A 121 0.11 14.47 -7.04
C GLU A 121 -0.64 14.72 -8.35
N HIS A 122 -0.61 15.95 -8.87
CA HIS A 122 -1.24 16.28 -10.15
C HIS A 122 -0.69 15.44 -11.31
N CYS A 123 0.62 15.17 -11.32
CA CYS A 123 1.26 14.29 -12.28
C CYS A 123 0.73 12.85 -12.19
N VAL A 124 0.63 12.30 -10.98
CA VAL A 124 0.14 10.92 -10.74
C VAL A 124 -1.36 10.80 -11.07
N ASP A 125 -2.16 11.80 -10.70
CA ASP A 125 -3.60 11.83 -10.97
C ASP A 125 -3.88 11.87 -12.48
N HIS A 126 -3.02 12.52 -13.28
CA HIS A 126 -3.14 12.45 -14.74
C HIS A 126 -2.90 11.03 -15.29
N ILE A 127 -2.02 10.24 -14.65
CA ILE A 127 -1.74 8.86 -15.05
C ILE A 127 -2.90 7.94 -14.67
N THR A 128 -3.44 8.15 -13.47
CA THR A 128 -4.38 7.22 -12.85
C THR A 128 -5.43 7.99 -12.04
N PRO A 129 -6.42 8.63 -12.70
CA PRO A 129 -7.41 9.46 -12.02
C PRO A 129 -8.31 8.56 -11.17
N THR A 130 -8.00 8.42 -9.89
CA THR A 130 -8.76 7.62 -8.93
C THR A 130 -8.68 8.36 -7.61
N SER A 131 -9.78 8.52 -6.90
CA SER A 131 -9.83 9.21 -5.59
C SER A 131 -9.00 8.55 -4.47
N SER A 132 -8.19 7.54 -4.80
CA SER A 132 -7.38 6.76 -3.87
C SER A 132 -5.90 6.73 -4.26
N THR A 133 -5.42 7.63 -5.13
CA THR A 133 -4.02 7.69 -5.60
C THR A 133 -3.12 8.60 -4.78
N TYR A 134 -3.47 8.88 -3.53
CA TYR A 134 -2.63 9.67 -2.64
C TYR A 134 -1.38 8.91 -2.22
N ALA A 135 -0.24 9.57 -2.31
CA ALA A 135 1.01 9.07 -1.74
C ALA A 135 0.98 9.27 -0.21
N ILE A 136 1.57 8.33 0.51
CA ILE A 136 1.82 8.47 1.96
C ILE A 136 2.97 9.47 2.16
N GLU A 137 4.01 9.34 1.33
CA GLU A 137 5.23 10.12 1.45
C GLU A 137 5.78 10.50 0.08
N THR A 138 6.31 11.71 0.00
CA THR A 138 7.05 12.26 -1.13
C THR A 138 8.36 12.82 -0.62
N PHE A 139 9.47 12.51 -1.30
CA PHE A 139 10.74 13.11 -0.95
C PHE A 139 11.72 13.15 -2.13
N PRO A 140 12.61 14.14 -2.17
CA PRO A 140 13.65 14.21 -3.18
C PRO A 140 14.62 13.02 -3.01
N PHE A 141 14.96 12.39 -4.12
CA PHE A 141 15.86 11.24 -4.21
C PHE A 141 16.97 11.54 -5.23
N GLY A 142 18.19 11.79 -4.75
CA GLY A 142 19.27 12.26 -5.63
C GLY A 142 19.01 13.65 -6.20
N SER A 143 19.66 14.00 -7.31
CA SER A 143 19.65 15.38 -7.83
C SER A 143 18.41 15.74 -8.65
N ASN A 144 17.73 14.76 -9.25
CA ASN A 144 16.64 15.00 -10.21
C ASN A 144 15.48 14.01 -10.09
N PHE A 145 15.46 13.17 -9.05
CA PHE A 145 14.35 12.25 -8.84
C PHE A 145 13.56 12.63 -7.60
N TRP A 146 12.29 12.32 -7.66
CA TRP A 146 11.38 12.28 -6.54
C TRP A 146 11.00 10.84 -6.29
N ARG A 147 11.01 10.42 -5.04
CA ARG A 147 10.40 9.16 -4.64
C ARG A 147 9.01 9.46 -4.08
N MET A 148 8.01 8.74 -4.58
CA MET A 148 6.68 8.72 -3.99
C MET A 148 6.39 7.32 -3.48
N THR A 149 5.90 7.22 -2.25
CA THR A 149 5.55 5.98 -1.55
C THR A 149 4.04 5.88 -1.40
N PHE A 150 3.46 4.74 -1.74
CA PHE A 150 2.01 4.50 -1.67
C PHE A 150 1.68 3.44 -0.62
N SER A 151 0.44 3.46 -0.13
CA SER A 151 -0.07 2.46 0.81
C SER A 151 -0.22 1.06 0.19
N ASN A 152 -0.35 0.99 -1.14
CA ASN A 152 -0.67 -0.25 -1.83
C ASN A 152 0.17 -0.40 -3.12
N PRO A 153 0.92 -1.51 -3.28
CA PRO A 153 1.76 -1.74 -4.46
C PRO A 153 0.93 -1.96 -5.74
N HIS A 154 -0.37 -2.23 -5.64
CA HIS A 154 -1.26 -2.27 -6.80
C HIS A 154 -1.42 -0.89 -7.45
N ILE A 155 -1.39 0.19 -6.67
CA ILE A 155 -1.45 1.56 -7.19
C ILE A 155 -0.19 1.85 -8.02
N VAL A 156 0.98 1.52 -7.47
CA VAL A 156 2.28 1.61 -8.17
C VAL A 156 2.24 0.87 -9.51
N ASN A 157 1.77 -0.38 -9.51
CA ASN A 157 1.65 -1.16 -10.74
C ASN A 157 0.72 -0.52 -11.78
N LYS A 158 -0.39 0.09 -11.34
CA LYS A 158 -1.34 0.80 -12.21
C LYS A 158 -0.68 2.03 -12.83
N ILE A 159 0.01 2.84 -12.02
CA ILE A 159 0.80 4.00 -12.46
C ILE A 159 1.86 3.58 -13.50
N LEU A 160 2.67 2.56 -13.19
CA LEU A 160 3.76 2.12 -14.07
C LEU A 160 3.27 1.59 -15.43
N ARG A 161 2.09 0.98 -15.48
CA ARG A 161 1.44 0.51 -16.72
C ARG A 161 0.93 1.69 -17.56
N ASN A 162 0.36 2.70 -16.90
CA ASN A 162 -0.33 3.80 -17.56
C ASN A 162 0.56 5.02 -17.83
N LYS A 163 1.77 5.09 -17.29
CA LYS A 163 2.70 6.24 -17.37
C LYS A 163 2.96 6.81 -18.77
N LYS A 164 2.67 6.05 -19.83
CA LYS A 164 2.73 6.54 -21.22
C LYS A 164 1.71 7.64 -21.51
N SER A 165 0.65 7.78 -20.71
CA SER A 165 -0.31 8.89 -20.82
C SER A 165 0.36 10.26 -20.71
N LEU A 166 1.43 10.37 -19.90
CA LEU A 166 2.21 11.61 -19.74
C LEU A 166 2.80 12.13 -21.05
N LEU A 167 3.08 11.26 -22.03
CA LEU A 167 3.72 11.66 -23.30
C LEU A 167 2.86 12.65 -24.11
N GLY A 168 1.54 12.63 -23.91
CA GLY A 168 0.59 13.57 -24.53
C GLY A 168 0.30 14.81 -23.69
N HIS A 169 0.74 14.87 -22.43
CA HIS A 169 0.40 15.96 -21.52
C HIS A 169 1.27 17.20 -21.79
N PRO A 170 0.71 18.42 -21.91
CA PRO A 170 1.48 19.62 -22.23
C PRO A 170 2.58 19.92 -21.20
N GLU A 171 2.28 19.75 -19.91
CA GLU A 171 3.21 20.07 -18.81
C GLU A 171 4.13 18.91 -18.46
N PHE A 172 3.65 17.66 -18.60
CA PHE A 172 4.34 16.48 -18.09
C PHE A 172 4.97 15.62 -19.20
N ARG A 173 4.99 16.10 -20.44
CA ARG A 173 5.59 15.39 -21.59
C ARG A 173 7.03 14.92 -21.37
N LYS A 174 7.80 15.70 -20.60
CA LYS A 174 9.21 15.40 -20.31
C LYS A 174 9.39 14.57 -19.03
N VAL A 175 8.34 14.42 -18.23
CA VAL A 175 8.38 13.67 -16.97
C VAL A 175 8.46 12.18 -17.28
N LYS A 176 9.31 11.49 -16.54
CA LYS A 176 9.51 10.05 -16.66
C LYS A 176 9.27 9.38 -15.33
N VAL A 177 8.45 8.33 -15.35
CA VAL A 177 8.15 7.51 -14.16
C VAL A 177 8.85 6.16 -14.27
N TYR A 178 9.53 5.77 -13.21
CA TYR A 178 10.31 4.55 -13.09
C TYR A 178 9.86 3.74 -11.89
N ASP A 179 10.10 2.43 -11.97
CA ASP A 179 10.05 1.52 -10.85
C ASP A 179 11.23 1.76 -9.90
N ASP A 180 10.99 1.70 -8.59
CA ASP A 180 12.05 1.68 -7.59
C ASP A 180 12.57 0.24 -7.44
N MET A 181 13.63 -0.08 -8.18
CA MET A 181 14.26 -1.40 -8.15
C MET A 181 15.41 -1.45 -7.15
N THR A 182 15.64 -2.61 -6.55
CA THR A 182 16.87 -2.90 -5.80
C THR A 182 18.11 -2.84 -6.72
N PRO A 183 19.32 -2.74 -6.16
CA PRO A 183 20.55 -2.83 -6.95
C PRO A 183 20.63 -4.11 -7.78
N GLN A 184 20.28 -5.27 -7.20
CA GLN A 184 20.32 -6.56 -7.89
C GLN A 184 19.28 -6.64 -9.02
N GLN A 185 18.06 -6.12 -8.81
CA GLN A 185 17.06 -6.01 -9.87
C GLN A 185 17.51 -5.07 -10.99
N THR A 186 18.14 -3.96 -10.64
CA THR A 186 18.66 -2.98 -11.61
C THR A 186 19.76 -3.59 -12.48
N GLU A 187 20.70 -4.31 -11.87
CA GLU A 187 21.75 -5.03 -12.59
C GLU A 187 21.17 -6.11 -13.52
N THR A 188 20.25 -6.92 -13.01
CA THR A 188 19.56 -7.96 -13.80
C THR A 188 18.84 -7.35 -15.00
N SER A 189 18.10 -6.26 -14.80
CA SER A 189 17.37 -5.54 -15.86
C SER A 189 18.33 -4.94 -16.90
N LYS A 190 19.48 -4.40 -16.47
CA LYS A 190 20.53 -3.89 -17.35
C LYS A 190 21.15 -5.00 -18.19
N ASN A 191 21.48 -6.14 -17.56
CA ASN A 191 22.06 -7.29 -18.24
C ASN A 191 21.12 -7.85 -19.31
N LEU A 192 19.84 -8.02 -18.97
CA LEU A 192 18.81 -8.47 -19.93
C LEU A 192 18.63 -7.51 -21.11
N ARG A 193 18.66 -6.18 -20.87
CA ARG A 193 18.59 -5.19 -21.96
C ARG A 193 19.81 -5.26 -22.88
N ASN A 194 21.00 -5.41 -22.31
CA ASN A 194 22.25 -5.53 -23.08
C ASN A 194 22.25 -6.82 -23.91
N GLU A 195 21.84 -7.93 -23.32
CA GLU A 195 21.77 -9.23 -24.01
C GLU A 195 20.73 -9.21 -25.13
N LEU A 196 19.56 -8.62 -24.89
CA LEU A 196 18.53 -8.45 -25.90
C LEU A 196 19.01 -7.58 -27.07
N LYS A 197 19.73 -6.49 -26.79
CA LYS A 197 20.32 -5.63 -27.82
C LYS A 197 21.36 -6.40 -28.66
N LEU A 198 22.25 -7.13 -28.01
CA LEU A 198 23.29 -7.92 -28.69
C LEU A 198 22.67 -8.98 -29.62
N ARG A 199 21.65 -9.70 -29.15
CA ARG A 199 20.97 -10.73 -29.96
C ARG A 199 20.14 -10.14 -31.10
N GLN A 200 19.56 -8.95 -30.90
CA GLN A 200 18.91 -8.20 -31.99
C GLN A 200 19.93 -7.77 -33.06
N GLU A 201 21.14 -7.35 -32.67
CA GLU A 201 22.24 -7.05 -33.59
C GLU A 201 22.75 -8.30 -34.33
N GLN A 202 22.57 -9.49 -33.74
CA GLN A 202 22.85 -10.80 -34.36
C GLN A 202 21.67 -11.32 -35.22
N GLU A 203 20.68 -10.48 -35.50
CA GLU A 203 19.50 -10.81 -36.30
C GLU A 203 18.65 -11.97 -35.74
N GLU A 204 18.73 -12.26 -34.42
CA GLU A 204 17.78 -13.19 -33.79
C GLU A 204 16.37 -12.60 -33.87
N ALA A 205 15.56 -13.16 -34.77
CA ALA A 205 14.19 -12.70 -34.96
C ALA A 205 13.36 -12.93 -33.69
N SER A 206 12.52 -11.93 -33.36
CA SER A 206 11.38 -12.11 -32.46
C SER A 206 11.77 -12.53 -31.03
N ILE A 207 12.74 -11.87 -30.40
CA ILE A 207 13.06 -12.06 -28.97
C ILE A 207 12.52 -10.89 -28.12
N THR A 208 12.02 -11.20 -26.92
CA THR A 208 11.54 -10.21 -25.96
C THR A 208 11.81 -10.66 -24.53
N THR A 209 11.87 -9.72 -23.59
CA THR A 209 11.95 -10.05 -22.16
C THR A 209 10.54 -10.23 -21.60
N ARG A 210 10.26 -11.39 -21.00
CA ARG A 210 8.98 -11.69 -20.33
C ARG A 210 9.26 -12.28 -18.96
N TYR A 211 8.35 -12.09 -18.02
CA TYR A 211 8.40 -12.79 -16.73
C TYR A 211 7.85 -14.21 -16.87
N VAL A 212 8.70 -15.20 -16.61
CA VAL A 212 8.35 -16.63 -16.55
C VAL A 212 8.48 -17.06 -15.08
N LYS A 213 7.37 -17.52 -14.47
CA LYS A 213 7.32 -17.88 -13.04
C LYS A 213 7.85 -16.77 -12.10
N GLY A 214 7.62 -15.51 -12.46
CA GLY A 214 8.06 -14.36 -11.66
C GLY A 214 9.52 -13.94 -11.86
N VAL A 215 10.27 -14.63 -12.72
CA VAL A 215 11.66 -14.32 -13.07
C VAL A 215 11.70 -13.70 -14.47
N PRO A 216 12.38 -12.56 -14.68
CA PRO A 216 12.52 -11.97 -16.00
C PRO A 216 13.48 -12.79 -16.85
N GLU A 217 12.99 -13.32 -17.97
CA GLU A 217 13.73 -14.16 -18.91
C GLU A 217 13.54 -13.67 -20.35
N MET A 218 14.50 -13.97 -21.22
CA MET A 218 14.33 -13.74 -22.66
C MET A 218 13.60 -14.90 -23.30
N VAL A 219 12.51 -14.59 -24.01
CA VAL A 219 11.66 -15.55 -24.69
C VAL A 219 11.55 -15.20 -26.16
N LYS A 220 11.49 -16.22 -27.02
CA LYS A 220 11.13 -16.04 -28.43
C LYS A 220 9.63 -15.80 -28.50
N THR A 221 9.21 -14.70 -29.14
CA THR A 221 7.82 -14.51 -29.54
C THR A 221 7.55 -15.46 -30.70
N SER A 222 6.98 -16.62 -30.41
CA SER A 222 6.33 -17.41 -31.45
C SER A 222 5.24 -16.53 -32.07
N SER A 223 5.28 -16.37 -33.40
CA SER A 223 4.16 -15.83 -34.15
C SER A 223 2.96 -16.72 -33.84
N SER A 224 2.03 -16.23 -33.03
CA SER A 224 0.76 -16.90 -32.82
C SER A 224 0.03 -16.90 -34.17
N SER A 225 0.07 -18.05 -34.83
CA SER A 225 -0.89 -18.43 -35.85
C SER A 225 -2.27 -18.29 -35.22
N LYS A 226 -2.95 -17.18 -35.50
CA LYS A 226 -4.39 -17.08 -35.29
C LYS A 226 -5.03 -18.01 -36.32
N ASN A 227 -5.48 -19.17 -35.87
CA ASN A 227 -6.57 -19.91 -36.50
C ASN A 227 -7.87 -19.50 -35.81
#